data_AF-A0A7K3PGJ6-F1
#
_entry.id   AF-A0A7K3PGJ6-F1
#
_cell.length_a   1.000
_cell.length_b   1.000
_cell.length_c   1.000
_cell.angle_alpha   90.00
_cell.angle_beta   90.00
_cell.angle_gamma   90.00
#
_symmetry.space_group_name_H-M   'P 1'
#
loop_
_entity.id
_entity.type
_entity.pdbx_description
1 polymer ?
#
loop_
_entity_poly.entity_id
_entity_poly.type
_entity_poly.pdbx_seq_one_letter_code
_entity_poly.pdbx_strand_id
1 'polypeptide(L)'
;PTTDVVAVHLDHDVPPGRELARRLAAAGARAVPDGTTLAVGSYEDVPDVPRRTLVLGGARSGKSVEAERRLEPFPDVLYVATGGSRNGDAEWAARVGAHRERRPGSWRTAETCDLVPLLADEGPPLLIDCLSLWLTDAMDAVGAWDDAEWADGGERALRDRVRELTEAVRATRRTVVAVSNEVGSGIVPATASGRRYRDELGRLNAAFAAECEQVLLVVAGQALVLRG
;
A
#
# COMPACT_ATOMS: atom_id res chain seq x y z
N PRO A 1 -26.45 19.31 0.71
CA PRO A 1 -25.21 19.66 1.42
C PRO A 1 -24.26 20.43 0.49
N THR A 2 -24.16 21.74 0.66
CA THR A 2 -23.20 22.58 -0.07
C THR A 2 -21.86 22.51 0.64
N THR A 3 -20.84 22.00 -0.03
CA THR A 3 -19.45 22.03 0.46
C THR A 3 -19.07 23.45 0.85
N ASP A 4 -18.65 23.66 2.11
CA ASP A 4 -18.10 24.93 2.56
C ASP A 4 -16.61 24.99 2.20
N VAL A 5 -16.23 25.92 1.32
CA VAL A 5 -14.85 26.09 0.85
C VAL A 5 -14.25 27.32 1.52
N VAL A 6 -13.20 27.14 2.32
CA VAL A 6 -12.53 28.23 3.04
C VAL A 6 -11.13 28.43 2.49
N ALA A 7 -10.82 29.67 2.11
CA ALA A 7 -9.47 30.07 1.72
C ALA A 7 -8.61 30.30 2.96
N VAL A 8 -7.47 29.59 3.02
CA VAL A 8 -6.46 29.67 4.08
C VAL A 8 -5.15 30.22 3.51
N HIS A 9 -4.25 30.72 4.38
CA HIS A 9 -2.94 31.27 4.00
C HIS A 9 -3.03 32.51 3.09
N LEU A 10 -4.01 33.39 3.35
CA LEU A 10 -4.11 34.68 2.68
C LEU A 10 -3.07 35.62 3.31
N ASP A 11 -2.08 36.04 2.53
CA ASP A 11 -0.96 36.85 3.00
C ASP A 11 -1.12 38.33 2.59
N HIS A 12 -0.07 39.13 2.82
CA HIS A 12 -0.05 40.55 2.52
C HIS A 12 -0.13 40.88 1.02
N ASP A 13 0.16 39.92 0.12
CA ASP A 13 -0.02 40.08 -1.32
C ASP A 13 -1.49 39.92 -1.74
N VAL A 14 -2.33 39.43 -0.82
CA VAL A 14 -3.78 39.25 -0.98
C VAL A 14 -4.53 40.00 0.14
N PRO A 15 -4.48 41.35 0.13
CA PRO A 15 -4.97 42.14 1.25
C PRO A 15 -6.48 41.95 1.46
N PRO A 16 -6.94 41.93 2.73
CA PRO A 16 -8.35 41.81 3.05
C PRO A 16 -9.14 43.00 2.51
N GLY A 17 -10.31 42.74 1.96
CA GLY A 17 -11.17 43.79 1.41
C GLY A 17 -12.16 43.29 0.36
N ARG A 18 -12.83 44.24 -0.29
CA ARG A 18 -13.90 43.97 -1.26
C ARG A 18 -13.44 43.14 -2.46
N GLU A 19 -12.22 43.36 -2.94
CA GLU A 19 -11.71 42.64 -4.12
C GLU A 19 -11.41 41.18 -3.80
N LEU A 20 -10.83 40.90 -2.62
CA LEU A 20 -10.65 39.54 -2.12
C LEU A 20 -11.99 38.82 -1.96
N ALA A 21 -12.97 39.47 -1.33
CA ALA A 21 -14.30 38.92 -1.16
C ALA A 21 -14.97 38.58 -2.51
N ARG A 22 -14.80 39.45 -3.52
CA ARG A 22 -15.31 39.21 -4.88
C ARG A 22 -14.67 37.99 -5.54
N ARG A 23 -13.33 37.86 -5.46
CA ARG A 23 -12.59 36.73 -6.05
C ARG A 23 -12.95 35.41 -5.39
N LEU A 24 -13.06 35.40 -4.05
CA LEU A 24 -13.45 34.21 -3.30
C LEU A 24 -14.89 33.80 -3.61
N ALA A 25 -15.82 34.76 -3.68
CA ALA A 25 -17.20 34.49 -4.07
C ALA A 25 -17.31 33.87 -5.48
N ALA A 26 -16.48 34.33 -6.43
CA ALA A 26 -16.42 33.74 -7.77
C ALA A 26 -15.91 32.29 -7.77
N ALA A 27 -15.09 31.91 -6.79
CA ALA A 27 -14.59 30.55 -6.59
C ALA A 27 -15.50 29.70 -5.67
N GLY A 28 -16.63 30.24 -5.21
CA GLY A 28 -17.48 29.58 -4.20
C GLY A 28 -16.82 29.44 -2.83
N ALA A 29 -15.79 30.23 -2.55
CA ALA A 29 -15.02 30.20 -1.32
C ALA A 29 -15.29 31.43 -0.44
N ARG A 30 -14.90 31.34 0.83
CA ARG A 30 -14.88 32.47 1.78
C ARG A 30 -13.56 32.55 2.54
N ALA A 31 -13.19 33.75 2.97
CA ALA A 31 -12.11 33.94 3.93
C ALA A 31 -12.65 33.91 5.36
N VAL A 32 -11.81 33.54 6.31
CA VAL A 32 -12.07 33.72 7.74
C VAL A 32 -10.94 34.53 8.38
N PRO A 33 -11.23 35.29 9.45
CA PRO A 33 -10.19 35.91 10.25
C PRO A 33 -9.18 34.89 10.78
N ASP A 34 -7.92 35.31 10.91
CA ASP A 34 -6.89 34.49 11.57
C ASP A 34 -7.32 34.11 12.99
N GLY A 35 -7.07 32.86 13.37
CA GLY A 35 -7.50 32.30 14.65
C GLY A 35 -8.96 31.87 14.71
N THR A 36 -9.73 31.98 13.61
CA THR A 36 -11.10 31.44 13.55
C THR A 36 -11.07 29.92 13.64
N THR A 37 -11.78 29.36 14.62
CA THR A 37 -12.06 27.92 14.68
C THR A 37 -13.22 27.58 13.77
N LEU A 38 -13.01 26.67 12.83
CA LEU A 38 -14.04 26.19 11.91
C LEU A 38 -14.62 24.88 12.43
N ALA A 39 -15.95 24.81 12.52
CA ALA A 39 -16.65 23.54 12.69
C ALA A 39 -16.67 22.80 11.33
N VAL A 40 -15.68 21.95 11.10
CA VAL A 40 -15.56 21.13 9.89
C VAL A 40 -16.21 19.77 10.12
N GLY A 41 -17.48 19.64 9.73
CA GLY A 41 -18.27 18.43 9.93
C GLY A 41 -18.44 18.06 11.41
N SER A 42 -19.34 17.12 11.68
CA SER A 42 -19.18 16.29 12.88
C SER A 42 -18.03 15.32 12.61
N TYR A 43 -17.16 15.11 13.60
CA TYR A 43 -16.37 13.88 13.63
C TYR A 43 -17.39 12.75 13.78
N GLU A 44 -17.80 12.19 12.65
CA GLU A 44 -18.44 10.88 12.67
C GLU A 44 -17.34 9.89 13.05
N ASP A 45 -17.63 8.98 13.97
CA ASP A 45 -16.77 7.82 14.17
C ASP A 45 -16.52 7.25 12.77
N VAL A 46 -15.26 7.27 12.35
CA VAL A 46 -14.90 6.71 11.05
C VAL A 46 -15.40 5.27 11.11
N PRO A 47 -16.29 4.83 10.19
CA PRO A 47 -16.77 3.46 10.20
C PRO A 47 -15.54 2.56 10.27
N ASP A 48 -15.57 1.55 11.14
CA ASP A 48 -14.42 0.71 11.51
C ASP A 48 -13.59 0.40 10.25
N VAL A 49 -12.54 1.20 10.03
CA VAL A 49 -11.86 1.19 8.73
C VAL A 49 -11.10 -0.12 8.71
N PRO A 50 -11.21 -0.93 7.65
CA PRO A 50 -10.54 -2.21 7.59
C PRO A 50 -9.05 -2.00 7.85
N ARG A 51 -8.58 -2.46 9.01
CA ARG A 51 -7.21 -2.24 9.45
C ARG A 51 -6.23 -2.97 8.55
N ARG A 52 -6.65 -4.07 7.93
CA ARG A 52 -5.82 -4.88 7.03
C ARG A 52 -6.50 -4.95 5.66
N THR A 53 -5.87 -4.32 4.69
CA THR A 53 -6.31 -4.32 3.30
C THR A 53 -5.27 -5.01 2.42
N LEU A 54 -5.72 -5.96 1.59
CA LEU A 54 -4.93 -6.52 0.51
C LEU A 54 -5.37 -5.95 -0.84
N VAL A 55 -4.42 -5.38 -1.59
CA VAL A 55 -4.63 -4.82 -2.93
C VAL A 55 -3.95 -5.71 -3.96
N LEU A 56 -4.75 -6.48 -4.69
CA LEU A 56 -4.32 -7.36 -5.77
C LEU A 56 -4.40 -6.65 -7.13
N GLY A 57 -3.64 -7.13 -8.10
CA GLY A 57 -3.81 -6.70 -9.50
C GLY A 57 -2.66 -7.08 -10.40
N GLY A 58 -2.87 -6.96 -11.71
CA GLY A 58 -1.82 -7.21 -12.69
C GLY A 58 -0.65 -6.22 -12.62
N ALA A 59 0.39 -6.48 -13.43
CA ALA A 59 1.45 -5.49 -13.65
C ALA A 59 0.85 -4.22 -14.25
N ARG A 60 1.29 -3.05 -13.75
CA ARG A 60 0.83 -1.72 -14.21
C ARG A 60 -0.69 -1.50 -14.12
N SER A 61 -1.40 -2.24 -13.27
CA SER A 61 -2.85 -2.07 -13.11
C SER A 61 -3.26 -0.84 -12.30
N GLY A 62 -2.33 -0.21 -11.58
CA GLY A 62 -2.61 0.92 -10.67
C GLY A 62 -2.70 0.54 -9.18
N LYS A 63 -2.46 -0.73 -8.82
CA LYS A 63 -2.59 -1.21 -7.43
C LYS A 63 -1.75 -0.46 -6.39
N SER A 64 -0.52 -0.03 -6.70
CA SER A 64 0.29 0.76 -5.76
C SER A 64 -0.30 2.15 -5.53
N VAL A 65 -0.90 2.77 -6.56
CA VAL A 65 -1.59 4.07 -6.41
C VAL A 65 -2.84 3.94 -5.54
N GLU A 66 -3.61 2.87 -5.73
CA GLU A 66 -4.76 2.57 -4.87
C GLU A 66 -4.34 2.31 -3.42
N ALA A 67 -3.24 1.57 -3.20
CA ALA A 67 -2.70 1.35 -1.87
C ALA A 67 -2.21 2.65 -1.21
N GLU A 68 -1.55 3.53 -1.98
CA GLU A 68 -1.09 4.84 -1.51
C GLU A 68 -2.27 5.73 -1.08
N ARG A 69 -3.33 5.82 -1.89
CA ARG A 69 -4.55 6.61 -1.59
C ARG A 69 -5.23 6.23 -0.28
N ARG A 70 -5.18 4.95 0.08
CA ARG A 70 -5.78 4.44 1.33
C ARG A 70 -5.08 4.91 2.58
N LEU A 71 -3.82 5.28 2.46
CA LEU A 71 -3.00 5.77 3.57
C LEU A 71 -2.68 7.26 3.46
N GLU A 72 -3.06 7.93 2.36
CA GLU A 72 -2.86 9.37 2.14
C GLU A 72 -3.41 10.26 3.29
N PRO A 73 -4.54 9.95 3.95
CA PRO A 73 -5.02 10.75 5.08
C PRO A 73 -4.17 10.63 6.35
N PHE A 74 -3.28 9.64 6.45
CA PHE A 74 -2.47 9.43 7.64
C PHE A 74 -1.23 10.34 7.63
N PRO A 75 -0.93 11.03 8.74
CA PRO A 75 0.18 11.98 8.80
C PRO A 75 1.54 11.31 8.66
N ASP A 76 1.66 10.08 9.15
CA ASP A 76 2.86 9.25 9.09
C ASP A 76 2.53 7.86 8.54
N VAL A 77 3.39 7.35 7.66
CA VAL A 77 3.29 6.00 7.10
C VAL A 77 4.70 5.43 6.96
N LEU A 78 4.85 4.14 7.25
CA LEU A 78 6.04 3.37 6.91
C LEU A 78 5.78 2.58 5.63
N TYR A 79 6.38 3.03 4.53
CA TYR A 79 6.41 2.30 3.27
C TYR A 79 7.52 1.25 3.29
N VAL A 80 7.18 -0.01 3.05
CA VAL A 80 8.11 -1.13 3.00
C VAL A 80 8.27 -1.60 1.57
N ALA A 81 9.45 -1.33 1.01
CA ALA A 81 9.83 -1.77 -0.33
C ALA A 81 10.51 -3.14 -0.23
N THR A 82 9.80 -4.21 -0.57
CA THR A 82 10.34 -5.59 -0.53
C THR A 82 11.15 -5.96 -1.78
N GLY A 83 11.24 -5.05 -2.75
CA GLY A 83 12.00 -5.27 -3.97
C GLY A 83 13.49 -4.95 -3.90
N GLY A 84 13.95 -4.32 -2.81
CA GLY A 84 15.32 -3.86 -2.61
C GLY A 84 15.87 -2.94 -3.72
N SER A 85 17.18 -2.65 -3.66
CA SER A 85 17.92 -2.04 -4.75
C SER A 85 18.34 -3.12 -5.76
N ARG A 86 17.58 -3.27 -6.85
CA ARG A 86 18.07 -4.03 -8.02
C ARG A 86 19.20 -3.23 -8.67
N ASN A 87 20.42 -3.43 -8.18
CA ASN A 87 21.61 -2.72 -8.62
C ASN A 87 21.78 -2.89 -10.14
N GLY A 88 21.79 -1.78 -10.88
CA GLY A 88 22.02 -1.75 -12.33
C GLY A 88 20.79 -1.72 -13.22
N ASP A 89 19.57 -1.80 -12.68
CA ASP A 89 18.34 -1.64 -13.47
C ASP A 89 17.86 -0.17 -13.45
N ALA A 90 18.22 0.58 -14.51
CA ALA A 90 17.85 1.99 -14.64
C ALA A 90 16.32 2.19 -14.77
N GLU A 91 15.59 1.23 -15.34
CA GLU A 91 14.12 1.27 -15.40
C GLU A 91 13.54 1.09 -13.98
N TRP A 92 14.10 0.18 -13.20
CA TRP A 92 13.74 0.00 -11.79
C TRP A 92 14.02 1.25 -10.97
N ALA A 93 15.20 1.86 -11.13
CA ALA A 93 15.58 3.07 -10.41
C ALA A 93 14.65 4.25 -10.74
N ALA A 94 14.33 4.46 -12.03
CA ALA A 94 13.39 5.49 -12.46
C ALA A 94 11.98 5.25 -11.90
N ARG A 95 11.54 3.99 -11.87
CA ARG A 95 10.25 3.61 -11.28
C ARG A 95 10.20 3.87 -9.78
N VAL A 96 11.25 3.53 -9.04
CA VAL A 96 11.39 3.82 -7.61
C VAL A 96 11.38 5.34 -7.36
N GLY A 97 12.08 6.12 -8.19
CA GLY A 97 12.08 7.58 -8.14
C GLY A 97 10.68 8.16 -8.27
N ALA A 98 9.97 7.81 -9.34
CA ALA A 98 8.59 8.25 -9.57
C ALA A 98 7.60 7.78 -8.47
N HIS A 99 7.92 6.68 -7.78
CA HIS A 99 7.13 6.20 -6.64
C HIS A 99 7.39 7.02 -5.38
N ARG A 100 8.63 7.43 -5.12
CA ARG A 100 8.99 8.31 -4.00
C ARG A 100 8.44 9.71 -4.17
N GLU A 101 8.54 10.29 -5.37
CA GLU A 101 8.08 11.66 -5.67
C GLU A 101 6.56 11.83 -5.52
N ARG A 102 5.77 10.77 -5.70
CA ARG A 102 4.31 10.83 -5.51
C ARG A 102 3.88 10.87 -4.04
N ARG A 103 4.75 10.47 -3.11
CA ARG A 103 4.35 10.26 -1.71
C ARG A 103 4.45 11.54 -0.92
N PRO A 104 3.62 11.72 0.12
CA PRO A 104 3.83 12.78 1.09
C PRO A 104 5.26 12.69 1.65
N GLY A 105 5.94 13.83 1.78
CA GLY A 105 7.31 13.88 2.31
C GLY A 105 7.44 13.40 3.76
N SER A 106 6.33 13.26 4.49
CA SER A 106 6.29 12.68 5.84
C SER A 106 6.45 11.16 5.85
N TRP A 107 6.23 10.48 4.72
CA TRP A 107 6.33 9.03 4.65
C TRP A 107 7.78 8.57 4.75
N ARG A 108 8.02 7.59 5.64
CA ARG A 108 9.32 6.94 5.76
C ARG A 108 9.35 5.70 4.88
N THR A 109 10.51 5.39 4.31
CA THR A 109 10.72 4.18 3.51
C THR A 109 11.71 3.25 4.20
N ALA A 110 11.35 1.97 4.33
CA ALA A 110 12.26 0.89 4.68
C ALA A 110 12.39 -0.09 3.51
N GLU A 111 13.62 -0.43 3.12
CA GLU A 111 13.89 -1.45 2.10
C GLU A 111 14.23 -2.76 2.80
N THR A 112 13.26 -3.67 2.91
CA THR A 112 13.44 -4.95 3.63
C THR A 112 12.38 -5.97 3.25
N CYS A 113 12.75 -7.25 3.31
CA CYS A 113 11.84 -8.39 3.25
C CYS A 113 11.50 -8.96 4.64
N ASP A 114 12.14 -8.45 5.70
CA ASP A 114 11.88 -8.86 7.08
C ASP A 114 10.65 -8.14 7.64
N LEU A 115 9.47 -8.63 7.26
CA LEU A 115 8.18 -8.00 7.56
C LEU A 115 7.66 -8.34 8.96
N VAL A 116 8.04 -9.48 9.53
CA VAL A 116 7.48 -9.99 10.79
C VAL A 116 7.77 -9.03 11.96
N PRO A 117 9.01 -8.54 12.17
CA PRO A 117 9.27 -7.55 13.23
C PRO A 117 8.47 -6.25 13.04
N LEU A 118 8.35 -5.78 11.79
CA LEU A 118 7.61 -4.55 11.48
C LEU A 118 6.11 -4.68 11.77
N LEU A 119 5.55 -5.88 11.66
CA LEU A 119 4.16 -6.18 11.97
C LEU A 119 3.93 -6.41 13.47
N ALA A 120 4.93 -6.94 14.18
CA ALA A 120 4.87 -7.19 15.63
C ALA A 120 5.00 -5.90 16.46
N ASP A 121 5.88 -4.99 16.03
CA ASP A 121 6.11 -3.73 16.73
C ASP A 121 4.95 -2.74 16.54
N GLU A 122 4.72 -1.88 17.54
CA GLU A 122 3.81 -0.75 17.40
C GLU A 122 4.44 0.35 16.52
N GLY A 123 3.60 1.07 15.76
CA GLY A 123 4.09 2.10 14.86
C GLY A 123 3.00 2.71 13.97
N PRO A 124 3.38 3.61 13.03
CA PRO A 124 2.43 4.22 12.09
C PRO A 124 1.81 3.16 11.16
N PRO A 125 0.81 3.47 10.35
CA PRO A 125 0.37 2.59 9.27
C PRO A 125 1.53 2.04 8.41
N LEU A 126 1.38 0.82 7.93
CA LEU A 126 2.36 0.08 7.14
C LEU A 126 1.84 -0.13 5.71
N LEU A 127 2.59 0.32 4.72
CA LEU A 127 2.33 -0.01 3.31
C LEU A 127 3.38 -1.01 2.82
N ILE A 128 2.99 -2.24 2.52
CA ILE A 128 3.91 -3.27 2.00
C ILE A 128 3.79 -3.33 0.47
N ASP A 129 4.88 -3.04 -0.24
CA ASP A 129 4.94 -3.09 -1.71
C ASP A 129 6.23 -3.84 -2.15
N CYS A 130 6.16 -5.12 -2.49
CA CYS A 130 4.97 -5.98 -2.57
C CYS A 130 5.21 -7.42 -2.09
N LEU A 131 4.13 -8.13 -1.77
CA LEU A 131 4.18 -9.53 -1.36
C LEU A 131 4.77 -10.45 -2.45
N SER A 132 4.66 -10.06 -3.72
CA SER A 132 5.26 -10.82 -4.84
C SER A 132 6.79 -10.84 -4.77
N LEU A 133 7.43 -9.72 -4.43
CA LEU A 133 8.89 -9.66 -4.30
C LEU A 133 9.36 -10.23 -2.96
N TRP A 134 8.55 -10.08 -1.91
CA TRP A 134 8.78 -10.80 -0.66
C TRP A 134 8.79 -12.32 -0.88
N LEU A 135 7.86 -12.84 -1.69
CA LEU A 135 7.82 -14.27 -2.01
C LEU A 135 9.07 -14.71 -2.78
N THR A 136 9.55 -13.90 -3.72
CA THR A 136 10.81 -14.20 -4.44
C THR A 136 11.98 -14.32 -3.45
N ASP A 137 12.15 -13.36 -2.54
CA ASP A 137 13.16 -13.41 -1.48
C ASP A 137 13.00 -14.64 -0.56
N ALA A 138 11.77 -14.93 -0.14
CA ALA A 138 11.47 -16.09 0.69
C ALA A 138 11.77 -17.42 -0.02
N MET A 139 11.54 -17.50 -1.33
CA MET A 139 11.86 -18.64 -2.18
C MET A 139 13.38 -18.79 -2.38
N ASP A 140 14.09 -17.68 -2.62
CA ASP A 140 15.56 -17.66 -2.70
C ASP A 140 16.20 -18.20 -1.42
N ALA A 141 15.72 -17.74 -0.26
CA ALA A 141 16.28 -18.08 1.04
C ALA A 141 16.13 -19.56 1.43
N VAL A 142 15.24 -20.31 0.77
CA VAL A 142 14.94 -21.72 1.08
C VAL A 142 15.22 -22.66 -0.10
N GLY A 143 15.90 -22.18 -1.14
CA GLY A 143 16.27 -23.03 -2.27
C GLY A 143 15.09 -23.41 -3.17
N ALA A 144 13.97 -22.70 -3.12
CA ALA A 144 12.72 -23.13 -3.74
C ALA A 144 12.75 -23.11 -5.28
N TRP A 145 13.79 -22.56 -5.90
CA TRP A 145 13.96 -22.55 -7.35
C TRP A 145 14.53 -23.84 -7.90
N ASP A 146 15.27 -24.59 -7.08
CA ASP A 146 15.82 -25.90 -7.42
C ASP A 146 14.85 -27.01 -6.99
N ASP A 147 14.70 -28.03 -7.84
CA ASP A 147 13.74 -29.11 -7.58
C ASP A 147 14.21 -30.06 -6.47
N ALA A 148 15.51 -30.28 -6.32
CA ALA A 148 16.06 -31.13 -5.27
C ALA A 148 16.00 -30.43 -3.91
N GLU A 149 16.40 -29.16 -3.82
CA GLU A 149 16.31 -28.39 -2.58
C GLU A 149 14.85 -28.18 -2.14
N TRP A 150 13.94 -27.94 -3.09
CA TRP A 150 12.51 -27.88 -2.81
C TRP A 150 11.99 -29.17 -2.16
N ALA A 151 12.37 -30.31 -2.72
CA ALA A 151 11.99 -31.63 -2.20
C ALA A 151 12.67 -31.96 -0.86
N ASP A 152 13.90 -31.48 -0.64
CA ASP A 152 14.69 -31.66 0.59
C ASP A 152 14.32 -30.66 1.71
N GLY A 153 13.08 -30.16 1.70
CA GLY A 153 12.51 -29.37 2.79
C GLY A 153 12.31 -27.88 2.49
N GLY A 154 12.73 -27.38 1.33
CA GLY A 154 12.42 -26.02 0.88
C GLY A 154 10.92 -25.71 0.89
N GLU A 155 10.08 -26.69 0.53
CA GLU A 155 8.61 -26.56 0.60
C GLU A 155 8.10 -26.26 2.01
N ARG A 156 8.59 -27.02 3.00
CA ARG A 156 8.20 -26.85 4.40
C ARG A 156 8.72 -25.52 4.94
N ALA A 157 9.97 -25.19 4.66
CA ALA A 157 10.58 -23.94 5.10
C ALA A 157 9.84 -22.72 4.53
N LEU A 158 9.43 -22.75 3.25
CA LEU A 158 8.63 -21.67 2.68
C LEU A 158 7.27 -21.54 3.37
N ARG A 159 6.58 -22.66 3.61
CA ARG A 159 5.30 -22.68 4.33
C ARG A 159 5.42 -22.12 5.75
N ASP A 160 6.51 -22.41 6.43
CA ASP A 160 6.77 -21.89 7.77
C ASP A 160 6.91 -20.36 7.75
N ARG A 161 7.66 -19.80 6.78
CA ARG A 161 7.78 -18.35 6.60
C ARG A 161 6.46 -17.67 6.23
N VAL A 162 5.65 -18.30 5.37
CA VAL A 162 4.30 -17.78 5.03
C VAL A 162 3.41 -17.79 6.26
N ARG A 163 3.44 -18.88 7.06
CA ARG A 163 2.68 -18.96 8.31
C ARG A 163 3.08 -17.85 9.26
N GLU A 164 4.38 -17.69 9.54
CA GLU A 164 4.91 -16.63 10.40
C GLU A 164 4.46 -15.23 9.96
N LEU A 165 4.53 -14.94 8.65
CA LEU A 165 4.03 -13.68 8.10
C LEU A 165 2.53 -13.49 8.37
N THR A 166 1.72 -14.50 8.06
CA THR A 166 0.25 -14.40 8.24
C THR A 166 -0.15 -14.31 9.71
N GLU A 167 0.55 -15.00 10.61
CA GLU A 167 0.35 -14.87 12.06
C GLU A 167 0.71 -13.47 12.55
N ALA A 168 1.78 -12.86 12.03
CA ALA A 168 2.14 -11.48 12.34
C ALA A 168 1.08 -10.48 11.83
N VAL A 169 0.54 -10.68 10.63
CA VAL A 169 -0.58 -9.88 10.08
C VAL A 169 -1.84 -10.07 10.91
N ARG A 170 -2.09 -11.27 11.42
CA ARG A 170 -3.23 -11.54 12.31
C ARG A 170 -3.10 -10.76 13.62
N ALA A 171 -1.91 -10.73 14.20
CA ALA A 171 -1.63 -10.17 15.52
C ALA A 171 -1.38 -8.66 15.52
N THR A 172 -1.01 -8.07 14.37
CA THR A 172 -0.63 -6.66 14.29
C THR A 172 -1.76 -5.73 14.71
N ARG A 173 -1.39 -4.66 15.44
CA ARG A 173 -2.29 -3.56 15.79
C ARG A 173 -2.20 -2.39 14.82
N ARG A 174 -1.24 -2.42 13.89
CA ARG A 174 -1.04 -1.37 12.89
C ARG A 174 -2.13 -1.48 11.82
N THR A 175 -2.47 -0.34 11.22
CA THR A 175 -3.15 -0.35 9.92
C THR A 175 -2.15 -0.83 8.86
N VAL A 176 -2.51 -1.84 8.07
CA VAL A 176 -1.68 -2.47 7.05
C VAL A 176 -2.40 -2.43 5.70
N VAL A 177 -1.71 -1.92 4.70
CA VAL A 177 -2.10 -2.05 3.30
C VAL A 177 -1.00 -2.81 2.56
N ALA A 178 -1.29 -3.99 2.05
CA ALA A 178 -0.34 -4.81 1.30
C ALA A 178 -0.70 -4.86 -0.18
N VAL A 179 0.32 -4.76 -1.03
CA VAL A 179 0.20 -4.90 -2.48
C VAL A 179 0.70 -6.27 -2.89
N SER A 180 -0.03 -6.95 -3.78
CA SER A 180 0.46 -8.16 -4.43
C SER A 180 0.03 -8.24 -5.90
N ASN A 181 0.81 -8.93 -6.71
CA ASN A 181 0.42 -9.23 -8.08
C ASN A 181 -0.60 -10.37 -8.12
N GLU A 182 -1.55 -10.24 -9.04
CA GLU A 182 -2.36 -11.36 -9.52
C GLU A 182 -1.73 -11.90 -10.81
N VAL A 183 -1.31 -13.17 -10.80
CA VAL A 183 -0.58 -13.82 -11.91
C VAL A 183 -1.21 -15.16 -12.33
N GLY A 184 -2.25 -15.61 -11.63
CA GLY A 184 -2.92 -16.89 -11.86
C GLY A 184 -3.90 -16.90 -13.03
N SER A 185 -4.35 -15.73 -13.50
CA SER A 185 -5.35 -15.59 -14.57
C SER A 185 -4.78 -15.70 -16.00
N GLY A 186 -3.53 -16.13 -16.15
CA GLY A 186 -2.82 -16.25 -17.43
C GLY A 186 -2.53 -17.69 -17.85
N ILE A 187 -1.66 -17.83 -18.87
CA ILE A 187 -1.19 -19.13 -19.35
C ILE A 187 -0.29 -19.79 -18.31
N VAL A 188 -0.29 -21.13 -18.26
CA VAL A 188 0.62 -21.91 -17.43
C VAL A 188 2.08 -21.64 -17.84
N PRO A 189 2.97 -21.22 -16.92
CA PRO A 189 4.38 -21.03 -17.24
C PRO A 189 5.04 -22.30 -17.80
N ALA A 190 5.93 -22.12 -18.77
CA ALA A 190 6.65 -23.24 -19.40
C ALA A 190 7.62 -23.93 -18.44
N THR A 191 8.24 -23.18 -17.53
CA THR A 191 9.23 -23.69 -16.57
C THR A 191 8.58 -24.21 -15.29
N ALA A 192 9.19 -25.22 -14.66
CA ALA A 192 8.75 -25.75 -13.38
C ALA A 192 8.81 -24.67 -12.28
N SER A 193 9.91 -23.92 -12.22
CA SER A 193 10.10 -22.79 -11.31
C SER A 193 9.02 -21.71 -11.48
N GLY A 194 8.65 -21.38 -12.72
CA GLY A 194 7.60 -20.41 -13.01
C GLY A 194 6.22 -20.89 -12.53
N ARG A 195 5.89 -22.18 -12.74
CA ARG A 195 4.66 -22.79 -12.21
C ARG A 195 4.64 -22.76 -10.68
N ARG A 196 5.76 -23.13 -10.05
CA ARG A 196 5.91 -23.10 -8.59
C ARG A 196 5.68 -21.70 -8.04
N TYR A 197 6.37 -20.68 -8.56
CA TYR A 197 6.18 -19.30 -8.11
C TYR A 197 4.73 -18.82 -8.28
N ARG A 198 4.10 -19.10 -9.43
CA ARG A 198 2.69 -18.75 -9.66
C ARG A 198 1.78 -19.40 -8.62
N ASP A 199 1.96 -20.69 -8.37
CA ASP A 199 1.12 -21.44 -7.44
C ASP A 199 1.35 -20.99 -5.98
N GLU A 200 2.60 -20.77 -5.56
CA GLU A 200 2.92 -20.25 -4.23
C GLU A 200 2.45 -18.80 -4.03
N LEU A 201 2.51 -17.95 -5.06
CA LEU A 201 1.95 -16.59 -4.97
C LEU A 201 0.43 -16.62 -4.79
N GLY A 202 -0.26 -17.53 -5.47
CA GLY A 202 -1.69 -17.76 -5.26
C GLY A 202 -1.99 -18.18 -3.82
N ARG A 203 -1.21 -19.11 -3.26
CA ARG A 203 -1.37 -19.55 -1.86
C ARG A 203 -1.06 -18.44 -0.86
N LEU A 204 0.01 -17.67 -1.07
CA LEU A 204 0.35 -16.51 -0.24
C LEU A 204 -0.76 -15.46 -0.28
N ASN A 205 -1.24 -15.10 -1.48
CA ASN A 205 -2.33 -14.13 -1.63
C ASN A 205 -3.59 -14.59 -0.89
N ALA A 206 -3.96 -15.87 -1.01
CA ALA A 206 -5.12 -16.43 -0.32
C ALA A 206 -4.94 -16.44 1.21
N ALA A 207 -3.77 -16.84 1.70
CA ALA A 207 -3.48 -16.88 3.13
C ALA A 207 -3.43 -15.48 3.75
N PHE A 208 -2.81 -14.51 3.07
CA PHE A 208 -2.78 -13.12 3.51
C PHE A 208 -4.18 -12.50 3.47
N ALA A 209 -4.94 -12.74 2.40
CA ALA A 209 -6.32 -12.28 2.27
C ALA A 209 -7.23 -12.81 3.39
N ALA A 210 -6.98 -14.00 3.92
CA ALA A 210 -7.75 -14.55 5.04
C ALA A 210 -7.63 -13.70 6.31
N GLU A 211 -6.50 -12.99 6.47
CA GLU A 211 -6.23 -12.10 7.62
C GLU A 211 -6.64 -10.65 7.35
N CYS A 212 -7.19 -10.33 6.17
CA CYS A 212 -7.63 -9.00 5.81
C CYS A 212 -9.15 -8.85 5.93
N GLU A 213 -9.59 -7.73 6.53
CA GLU A 213 -10.99 -7.33 6.48
C GLU A 213 -11.38 -6.90 5.06
N GLN A 214 -10.46 -6.29 4.31
CA GLN A 214 -10.72 -5.82 2.95
C GLN A 214 -9.76 -6.42 1.92
N VAL A 215 -10.32 -6.83 0.78
CA VAL A 215 -9.56 -7.35 -0.35
C VAL A 215 -10.05 -6.68 -1.63
N LEU A 216 -9.12 -6.13 -2.41
CA LEU A 216 -9.40 -5.44 -3.65
C LEU A 216 -8.69 -6.11 -4.82
N LEU A 217 -9.29 -6.03 -6.00
CA LEU A 217 -8.65 -6.31 -7.27
C LEU A 217 -8.62 -5.03 -8.11
N VAL A 218 -7.43 -4.58 -8.48
CA VAL A 218 -7.26 -3.38 -9.31
C VAL A 218 -6.99 -3.76 -10.76
N VAL A 219 -7.85 -3.30 -11.67
CA VAL A 219 -7.79 -3.52 -13.12
C VAL A 219 -7.96 -2.19 -13.83
N ALA A 220 -7.01 -1.83 -14.71
CA ALA A 220 -7.05 -0.56 -15.45
C ALA A 220 -7.28 0.69 -14.57
N GLY A 221 -6.66 0.71 -13.39
CA GLY A 221 -6.78 1.78 -12.40
C GLY A 221 -8.09 1.78 -11.60
N GLN A 222 -8.98 0.82 -11.83
CA GLN A 222 -10.27 0.69 -11.14
C GLN A 222 -10.16 -0.35 -10.02
N ALA A 223 -10.51 0.03 -8.80
CA ALA A 223 -10.56 -0.88 -7.66
C ALA A 223 -11.91 -1.60 -7.60
N LEU A 224 -11.88 -2.92 -7.64
CA LEU A 224 -13.03 -3.81 -7.43
C LEU A 224 -12.94 -4.39 -6.03
N VAL A 225 -13.99 -4.23 -5.22
CA VAL A 225 -14.06 -4.79 -3.87
C VAL A 225 -14.42 -6.28 -3.97
N LEU A 226 -13.50 -7.16 -3.57
CA LEU A 226 -13.74 -8.61 -3.45
C LEU A 226 -14.28 -8.99 -2.07
N ARG A 227 -13.85 -8.26 -1.04
CA ARG A 227 -14.32 -8.33 0.35
C ARG A 227 -14.24 -6.93 0.95
N GLY A 228 -15.25 -6.53 1.72
CA GLY A 228 -15.29 -5.28 2.46
C GLY A 228 -16.31 -5.32 3.58
#